data_AF-A0A6M2CU28-F1
#
_entry.id   AF-A0A6M2CU28-F1
#
_cell.length_a   1.000
_cell.length_b   1.000
_cell.length_c   1.000
_cell.angle_alpha   90.00
_cell.angle_beta   90.00
_cell.angle_gamma   90.00
#
_symmetry.space_group_name_H-M   'P 1'
#
loop_
_entity.id
_entity.type
_entity.pdbx_description
1 polymer ?
#
loop_
_entity_poly.entity_id
_entity_poly.type
_entity_poly.pdbx_seq_one_letter_code
_entity_poly.pdbx_strand_id
1 'polypeptide(L)'
;VAITAGNSDDDESASARTGCSDEARAATTADSQGEASPSATSSDTTSDTQPEGAVSVTEQPALLLDKYSVIRGMNQDIPVGEAACIDSWTRCVESVCELVTEAESVFNREASSQVCREALDTAEGASYIHNLAEVYKVCQRISLSSRLTGLQSESLDKLCCEVRETWDRLASYLENSCLFTVKVPPVENSKWLPSDEESAKSCGVCLLHVDNPDIASSKLSYSGREYHSPCANLWVNCVNSLLPAVTPVQLL
;
A
#
# COMPACT_ATOMS: atom_id res chain seq x y z
N VAL A 1 -10.29 -63.92 -5.89
CA VAL A 1 -11.52 -64.46 -6.51
C VAL A 1 -12.64 -63.49 -6.17
N ALA A 2 -13.48 -62.94 -7.04
CA ALA A 2 -13.49 -62.64 -8.47
C ALA A 2 -14.99 -62.30 -8.78
N ILE A 3 -15.27 -61.06 -9.22
CA ILE A 3 -16.34 -60.58 -10.17
C ILE A 3 -17.73 -61.27 -10.13
N THR A 4 -18.90 -60.60 -9.98
CA THR A 4 -19.75 -59.88 -10.99
C THR A 4 -21.11 -59.46 -10.35
N ALA A 5 -22.03 -58.63 -10.90
CA ALA A 5 -22.03 -57.46 -11.81
C ALA A 5 -23.50 -57.01 -12.09
N GLY A 6 -23.76 -55.75 -12.48
CA GLY A 6 -25.01 -55.24 -13.10
C GLY A 6 -25.68 -54.08 -12.33
N ASN A 7 -25.88 -52.87 -12.88
CA ASN A 7 -26.93 -52.41 -13.83
C ASN A 7 -28.37 -52.56 -13.24
N SER A 8 -29.37 -51.70 -13.45
CA SER A 8 -29.57 -50.58 -14.40
C SER A 8 -30.62 -49.57 -13.86
N ASP A 9 -30.92 -48.40 -14.45
CA ASP A 9 -30.21 -47.30 -15.17
C ASP A 9 -31.23 -46.11 -15.34
N ASP A 10 -30.80 -44.91 -15.80
CA ASP A 10 -31.56 -43.72 -16.32
C ASP A 10 -32.66 -42.96 -15.53
N ASP A 11 -32.58 -41.61 -15.50
CA ASP A 11 -33.56 -40.74 -16.21
C ASP A 11 -33.00 -39.32 -16.50
N GLU A 12 -33.52 -38.69 -17.56
CA GLU A 12 -33.04 -37.48 -18.23
C GLU A 12 -34.08 -36.35 -18.14
N SER A 13 -33.66 -35.09 -17.95
CA SER A 13 -34.48 -33.93 -18.35
C SER A 13 -33.68 -32.62 -18.38
N ALA A 14 -33.49 -32.09 -19.59
CA ALA A 14 -33.02 -30.73 -19.83
C ALA A 14 -34.21 -29.78 -20.09
N SER A 15 -34.05 -28.49 -19.80
CA SER A 15 -34.76 -27.41 -20.51
C SER A 15 -34.00 -26.08 -20.41
N ALA A 16 -34.18 -25.25 -21.43
CA ALA A 16 -33.28 -24.14 -21.75
C ALA A 16 -34.04 -22.86 -22.11
N ARG A 17 -33.27 -21.78 -22.38
CA ARG A 17 -33.70 -20.45 -22.88
C ARG A 17 -34.25 -19.55 -21.75
N THR A 18 -34.04 -18.23 -21.77
CA THR A 18 -34.06 -17.32 -22.93
C THR A 18 -33.16 -16.09 -22.68
N GLY A 19 -32.57 -15.51 -23.72
CA GLY A 19 -31.86 -14.22 -23.65
C GLY A 19 -32.69 -13.06 -24.22
N CYS A 20 -32.31 -11.83 -23.90
CA CYS A 20 -32.73 -10.62 -24.61
C CYS A 20 -31.62 -9.56 -24.48
N SER A 21 -31.45 -8.71 -25.49
CA SER A 21 -30.34 -7.76 -25.61
C SER A 21 -30.82 -6.30 -25.59
N ASP A 22 -29.85 -5.41 -25.34
CA ASP A 22 -29.75 -4.01 -25.79
C ASP A 22 -30.86 -3.00 -25.43
N GLU A 23 -30.46 -1.91 -24.76
CA GLU A 23 -30.48 -0.60 -25.42
C GLU A 23 -29.44 0.36 -24.79
N ALA A 24 -28.91 1.28 -25.59
CA ALA A 24 -27.84 2.20 -25.22
C ALA A 24 -28.35 3.64 -25.08
N ARG A 25 -27.68 4.46 -24.25
CA ARG A 25 -27.78 5.92 -24.37
C ARG A 25 -26.50 6.64 -23.97
N ALA A 26 -25.96 7.42 -24.90
CA ALA A 26 -24.81 8.28 -24.69
C ALA A 26 -25.22 9.68 -24.18
N ALA A 27 -24.29 10.36 -23.50
CA ALA A 27 -24.32 11.81 -23.32
C ALA A 27 -22.87 12.35 -23.22
N THR A 28 -22.40 12.98 -24.30
CA THR A 28 -21.18 13.78 -24.33
C THR A 28 -21.54 15.26 -24.42
N THR A 29 -20.97 16.09 -23.56
CA THR A 29 -20.96 17.56 -23.74
C THR A 29 -19.58 18.09 -23.38
N ALA A 30 -18.97 18.83 -24.30
CA ALA A 30 -17.78 19.62 -24.05
C ALA A 30 -18.17 21.01 -23.52
N ASP A 31 -17.23 21.69 -22.87
CA ASP A 31 -17.12 23.14 -23.00
C ASP A 31 -15.64 23.54 -23.06
N SER A 32 -15.38 24.76 -23.54
CA SER A 32 -14.07 25.24 -23.99
C SER A 32 -13.76 26.66 -23.51
N GLN A 33 -12.54 27.12 -23.79
CA GLN A 33 -12.07 28.51 -23.59
C GLN A 33 -11.83 28.88 -22.11
N GLY A 34 -10.90 29.78 -21.77
CA GLY A 34 -10.03 30.62 -22.58
C GLY A 34 -9.41 31.71 -21.69
N GLU A 35 -8.79 32.74 -22.28
CA GLU A 35 -8.16 33.89 -21.60
C GLU A 35 -6.88 33.53 -20.80
N ALA A 36 -5.64 33.75 -21.27
CA ALA A 36 -4.96 34.95 -21.82
C ALA A 36 -3.98 35.54 -20.80
N SER A 37 -2.68 35.45 -21.11
CA SER A 37 -1.63 36.28 -20.51
C SER A 37 -1.83 37.75 -20.90
N PRO A 38 -1.18 38.68 -20.18
CA PRO A 38 -0.17 39.43 -20.92
C PRO A 38 1.18 39.60 -20.19
N SER A 39 2.25 39.59 -20.98
CA SER A 39 3.58 40.07 -20.60
C SER A 39 3.74 41.55 -21.00
N ALA A 40 4.37 42.38 -20.16
CA ALA A 40 5.06 43.64 -20.51
C ALA A 40 5.60 44.28 -19.20
N THR A 41 6.90 44.19 -18.88
CA THR A 41 8.03 45.06 -19.29
C THR A 41 8.01 46.50 -18.76
N SER A 42 9.10 46.87 -18.05
CA SER A 42 9.69 48.22 -17.99
C SER A 42 8.90 49.36 -17.31
N SER A 43 9.51 50.38 -16.70
CA SER A 43 10.93 50.71 -16.48
C SER A 43 11.05 51.80 -15.37
N ASP A 44 12.28 52.28 -15.13
CA ASP A 44 12.65 53.67 -14.81
C ASP A 44 13.08 54.06 -13.37
N THR A 45 14.41 54.24 -13.25
CA THR A 45 15.18 55.41 -12.70
C THR A 45 14.87 55.95 -11.29
N THR A 46 15.83 56.43 -10.48
CA THR A 46 16.90 57.39 -10.82
C THR A 46 18.14 57.34 -9.89
N SER A 47 19.31 57.68 -10.47
CA SER A 47 20.42 58.52 -9.95
C SER A 47 21.32 58.13 -8.77
N ASP A 48 22.63 58.13 -9.09
CA ASP A 48 23.76 58.84 -8.42
C ASP A 48 23.94 58.72 -6.89
N THR A 49 25.11 58.34 -6.35
CA THR A 49 26.37 59.12 -6.46
C THR A 49 27.54 58.31 -5.87
N GLN A 50 28.73 58.36 -6.48
CA GLN A 50 29.98 57.80 -5.91
C GLN A 50 30.65 58.82 -4.97
N PRO A 51 31.28 58.38 -3.87
CA PRO A 51 32.73 58.65 -3.78
C PRO A 51 33.54 57.47 -3.24
N GLU A 52 34.85 57.55 -3.45
CA GLU A 52 35.85 56.55 -3.04
C GLU A 52 36.02 56.47 -1.51
N GLY A 53 36.38 55.28 -1.01
CA GLY A 53 36.66 55.06 0.41
C GLY A 53 37.19 53.65 0.67
N ALA A 54 38.49 53.43 0.47
CA ALA A 54 39.11 52.14 0.76
C ALA A 54 39.16 51.87 2.28
N VAL A 55 38.35 50.91 2.74
CA VAL A 55 38.45 50.35 4.10
C VAL A 55 38.45 48.83 4.01
N SER A 56 39.55 48.22 4.44
CA SER A 56 39.67 46.77 4.60
C SER A 56 38.72 46.30 5.70
N VAL A 57 37.62 45.65 5.31
CA VAL A 57 36.77 44.88 6.22
C VAL A 57 37.08 43.41 5.98
N THR A 58 37.64 42.76 6.99
CA THR A 58 37.92 41.32 7.00
C THR A 58 36.66 40.53 6.68
N GLU A 59 36.66 39.82 5.55
CA GLU A 59 35.64 38.84 5.23
C GLU A 59 35.70 37.68 6.23
N GLN A 60 34.88 37.75 7.28
CA GLN A 60 34.34 36.50 7.83
C GLN A 60 33.45 35.89 6.75
N PRO A 61 33.68 34.63 6.34
CA PRO A 61 32.72 33.96 5.47
C PRO A 61 31.42 33.85 6.26
N ALA A 62 30.42 34.64 5.86
CA ALA A 62 29.07 34.47 6.33
C ALA A 62 28.68 33.03 5.98
N LEU A 63 28.62 32.15 6.99
CA LEU A 63 28.15 30.80 6.82
C LEU A 63 26.71 30.92 6.33
N LEU A 64 26.52 30.77 5.02
CA LEU A 64 25.23 30.48 4.42
C LEU A 64 24.79 29.16 5.02
N LEU A 65 24.08 29.26 6.14
CA LEU A 65 23.45 28.15 6.82
C LEU A 65 22.57 27.48 5.78
N ASP A 66 23.03 26.34 5.29
CA ASP A 66 22.41 25.66 4.16
C ASP A 66 20.96 25.37 4.52
N LYS A 67 20.03 26.01 3.80
CA LYS A 67 18.59 25.88 4.06
C LYS A 67 18.08 24.45 3.82
N TYR A 68 18.87 23.62 3.14
CA TYR A 68 18.63 22.19 2.94
C TYR A 68 19.33 21.31 3.99
N SER A 69 20.02 21.89 4.99
CA SER A 69 20.56 21.16 6.15
C SER A 69 19.48 20.40 6.91
N VAL A 70 18.23 20.88 6.91
CA VAL A 70 17.10 20.17 7.51
C VAL A 70 16.81 18.87 6.75
N ILE A 71 16.80 18.91 5.42
CA ILE A 71 16.57 17.71 4.58
C ILE A 71 17.75 16.74 4.71
N ARG A 72 18.99 17.24 4.84
CA ARG A 72 20.17 16.39 5.09
C ARG A 72 20.22 15.84 6.52
N GLY A 73 19.85 16.62 7.52
CA GLY A 73 19.82 16.22 8.93
C GLY A 73 18.75 15.17 9.23
N MET A 74 17.61 15.22 8.52
CA MET A 74 16.61 14.14 8.55
C MET A 74 17.15 12.78 8.07
N ASN A 75 18.28 12.76 7.36
CA ASN A 75 18.92 11.53 6.85
C ASN A 75 20.18 11.11 7.65
N GLN A 76 20.55 11.81 8.73
CA GLN A 76 21.81 11.54 9.44
C GLN A 76 21.75 10.42 10.49
N ASP A 77 20.56 10.13 11.01
CA ASP A 77 20.31 9.01 11.95
C ASP A 77 19.37 7.94 11.35
N ILE A 78 19.11 7.96 10.03
CA ILE A 78 18.35 6.88 9.37
C ILE A 78 19.30 5.67 9.23
N PRO A 79 18.97 4.50 9.81
CA PRO A 79 19.76 3.30 9.57
C PRO A 79 19.79 2.98 8.07
N VAL A 80 20.94 2.56 7.56
CA VAL A 80 21.14 2.26 6.13
C VAL A 80 21.17 0.74 5.94
N GLY A 81 20.60 0.27 4.84
CA GLY A 81 20.58 -1.15 4.48
C GLY A 81 19.53 -1.95 5.25
N GLU A 82 19.92 -3.10 5.80
CA GLU A 82 19.02 -4.09 6.43
C GLU A 82 18.15 -3.48 7.54
N ALA A 83 18.75 -2.70 8.43
CA ALA A 83 18.02 -2.02 9.52
C ALA A 83 17.02 -0.97 8.99
N ALA A 84 17.30 -0.30 7.86
CA ALA A 84 16.37 0.61 7.20
C ALA A 84 15.08 -0.11 6.75
N CYS A 85 15.25 -1.33 6.25
CA CYS A 85 14.16 -2.18 5.79
C CYS A 85 13.31 -2.66 6.96
N ILE A 86 13.96 -3.17 8.02
CA ILE A 86 13.29 -3.63 9.24
C ILE A 86 12.51 -2.49 9.90
N ASP A 87 13.08 -1.28 10.01
CA ASP A 87 12.39 -0.11 10.58
C ASP A 87 11.20 0.33 9.72
N SER A 88 11.36 0.35 8.39
CA SER A 88 10.29 0.68 7.45
C SER A 88 9.13 -0.33 7.55
N TRP A 89 9.44 -1.61 7.65
CA TRP A 89 8.46 -2.67 7.85
C TRP A 89 7.79 -2.61 9.22
N THR A 90 8.56 -2.38 10.29
CA THR A 90 8.05 -2.24 11.66
C THR A 90 7.01 -1.14 11.71
N ARG A 91 7.35 0.08 11.22
CA ARG A 91 6.41 1.20 11.12
C ARG A 91 5.17 0.90 10.27
N CYS A 92 5.34 0.18 9.17
CA CYS A 92 4.21 -0.18 8.32
C CYS A 92 3.26 -1.17 9.00
N VAL A 93 3.79 -2.15 9.75
CA VAL A 93 3.00 -3.14 10.50
C VAL A 93 2.39 -2.52 11.77
N GLU A 94 3.06 -1.56 12.42
CA GLU A 94 2.46 -0.74 13.49
C GLU A 94 1.16 -0.07 13.01
N SER A 95 1.19 0.63 11.87
CA SER A 95 -0.01 1.22 11.28
C SER A 95 -1.09 0.19 10.87
N VAL A 96 -0.71 -1.03 10.45
CA VAL A 96 -1.69 -2.12 10.26
C VAL A 96 -2.31 -2.52 11.60
N CYS A 97 -1.51 -2.65 12.65
CA CYS A 97 -1.96 -3.05 13.98
C CYS A 97 -2.95 -2.04 14.55
N GLU A 98 -2.67 -0.73 14.43
CA GLU A 98 -3.59 0.33 14.82
C GLU A 98 -4.95 0.21 14.09
N LEU A 99 -4.95 0.12 12.75
CA LEU A 99 -6.18 0.03 11.95
C LEU A 99 -7.01 -1.23 12.24
N VAL A 100 -6.36 -2.39 12.38
CA VAL A 100 -7.07 -3.66 12.65
C VAL A 100 -7.57 -3.70 14.10
N THR A 101 -6.84 -3.12 15.05
CA THR A 101 -7.28 -3.00 16.45
C THR A 101 -8.40 -1.99 16.62
N GLU A 102 -8.37 -0.86 15.91
CA GLU A 102 -9.48 0.10 15.88
C GLU A 102 -10.74 -0.56 15.32
N ALA A 103 -10.63 -1.27 14.20
CA ALA A 103 -11.73 -2.05 13.63
C ALA A 103 -12.24 -3.12 14.61
N GLU A 104 -11.36 -3.92 15.22
CA GLU A 104 -11.76 -4.87 16.26
C GLU A 104 -12.49 -4.17 17.41
N SER A 105 -12.05 -2.98 17.84
CA SER A 105 -12.71 -2.25 18.93
C SER A 105 -14.12 -1.75 18.57
N VAL A 106 -14.32 -1.30 17.32
CA VAL A 106 -15.63 -0.89 16.79
C VAL A 106 -16.55 -2.09 16.72
N PHE A 107 -16.10 -3.18 16.09
CA PHE A 107 -16.92 -4.38 15.98
C PHE A 107 -17.14 -5.03 17.34
N ASN A 108 -16.14 -5.29 18.18
CA ASN A 108 -16.33 -6.00 19.45
C ASN A 108 -17.22 -5.22 20.46
N ARG A 109 -17.25 -3.87 20.41
CA ARG A 109 -18.21 -3.08 21.19
C ARG A 109 -19.66 -3.23 20.70
N GLU A 110 -19.85 -3.46 19.41
CA GLU A 110 -21.15 -3.45 18.73
C GLU A 110 -21.57 -4.82 18.13
N ALA A 111 -20.75 -5.87 18.22
CA ALA A 111 -20.89 -7.11 17.42
C ALA A 111 -22.13 -7.94 17.78
N SER A 112 -22.68 -7.74 18.97
CA SER A 112 -23.97 -8.30 19.37
C SER A 112 -25.16 -7.47 18.86
N SER A 113 -24.94 -6.19 18.54
CA SER A 113 -25.97 -5.24 18.12
C SER A 113 -26.44 -5.52 16.68
N GLN A 114 -27.74 -5.39 16.48
CA GLN A 114 -28.37 -5.48 15.17
C GLN A 114 -27.83 -4.40 14.20
N VAL A 115 -27.44 -3.25 14.75
CA VAL A 115 -26.88 -2.11 14.01
C VAL A 115 -25.59 -2.48 13.29
N CYS A 116 -24.72 -3.28 13.93
CA CYS A 116 -23.46 -3.69 13.30
C CYS A 116 -23.68 -4.60 12.09
N ARG A 117 -24.68 -5.50 12.14
CA ARG A 117 -25.05 -6.35 11.00
C ARG A 117 -25.65 -5.53 9.86
N GLU A 118 -26.60 -4.65 10.18
CA GLU A 118 -27.22 -3.74 9.20
C GLU A 118 -26.20 -2.82 8.53
N ALA A 119 -25.18 -2.34 9.26
CA ALA A 119 -24.09 -1.56 8.71
C ALA A 119 -23.19 -2.39 7.77
N LEU A 120 -22.90 -3.65 8.12
CA LEU A 120 -22.08 -4.56 7.30
C LEU A 120 -22.77 -5.02 6.01
N ASP A 121 -24.11 -5.11 6.00
CA ASP A 121 -24.92 -5.40 4.80
C ASP A 121 -24.95 -4.23 3.78
N THR A 122 -24.43 -3.05 4.13
CA THR A 122 -24.31 -1.92 3.19
C THR A 122 -23.13 -2.08 2.22
N ALA A 123 -23.19 -1.41 1.06
CA ALA A 123 -22.08 -1.39 0.11
C ALA A 123 -20.82 -0.75 0.72
N GLU A 124 -21.00 0.26 1.55
CA GLU A 124 -19.99 0.96 2.32
C GLU A 124 -19.33 0.04 3.36
N GLY A 125 -20.13 -0.73 4.11
CA GLY A 125 -19.66 -1.72 5.08
C GLY A 125 -18.87 -2.85 4.43
N ALA A 126 -19.38 -3.43 3.34
CA ALA A 126 -18.68 -4.43 2.55
C ALA A 126 -17.35 -3.90 1.96
N SER A 127 -17.35 -2.66 1.46
CA SER A 127 -16.13 -1.98 0.98
C SER A 127 -15.12 -1.74 2.10
N TYR A 128 -15.57 -1.34 3.29
CA TYR A 128 -14.72 -1.16 4.47
C TYR A 128 -14.02 -2.47 4.87
N ILE A 129 -14.76 -3.58 4.98
CA ILE A 129 -14.17 -4.90 5.29
C ILE A 129 -13.19 -5.35 4.21
N HIS A 130 -13.53 -5.17 2.93
CA HIS A 130 -12.62 -5.47 1.82
C HIS A 130 -11.30 -4.67 1.92
N ASN A 131 -11.39 -3.37 2.19
CA ASN A 131 -10.22 -2.50 2.30
C ASN A 131 -9.38 -2.84 3.55
N LEU A 132 -10.01 -3.15 4.68
CA LEU A 132 -9.32 -3.60 5.89
C LEU A 132 -8.59 -4.93 5.67
N ALA A 133 -9.14 -5.82 4.85
CA ALA A 133 -8.45 -7.05 4.44
C ALA A 133 -7.29 -6.81 3.48
N GLU A 134 -7.34 -5.78 2.63
CA GLU A 134 -6.16 -5.35 1.85
C GLU A 134 -5.04 -4.84 2.75
N VAL A 135 -5.38 -4.09 3.81
CA VAL A 135 -4.44 -3.63 4.86
C VAL A 135 -3.81 -4.82 5.57
N TYR A 136 -4.60 -5.80 6.04
CA TYR A 136 -4.08 -7.03 6.64
C TYR A 136 -3.15 -7.81 5.69
N LYS A 137 -3.50 -7.92 4.40
CA LYS A 137 -2.64 -8.53 3.39
C LYS A 137 -1.30 -7.80 3.20
N VAL A 138 -1.18 -6.50 3.52
CA VAL A 138 0.15 -5.83 3.55
C VAL A 138 1.02 -6.43 4.65
N CYS A 139 0.50 -6.62 5.86
CA CYS A 139 1.23 -7.28 6.95
C CYS A 139 1.65 -8.71 6.56
N GLN A 140 0.77 -9.47 5.91
CA GLN A 140 1.10 -10.82 5.44
C GLN A 140 2.24 -10.82 4.41
N ARG A 141 2.25 -9.87 3.47
CA ARG A 141 3.33 -9.69 2.49
C ARG A 141 4.65 -9.30 3.16
N ILE A 142 4.63 -8.37 4.12
CA ILE A 142 5.83 -7.97 4.89
C ILE A 142 6.36 -9.16 5.69
N SER A 143 5.51 -9.86 6.43
CA SER A 143 5.90 -11.05 7.22
C SER A 143 6.51 -12.14 6.34
N LEU A 144 5.94 -12.41 5.16
CA LEU A 144 6.50 -13.34 4.19
C LEU A 144 7.89 -12.91 3.69
N SER A 145 8.05 -11.62 3.39
CA SER A 145 9.31 -11.06 2.87
C SER A 145 10.43 -11.07 3.90
N SER A 146 10.10 -10.74 5.14
CA SER A 146 10.96 -10.86 6.32
C SER A 146 11.57 -12.27 6.41
N ARG A 147 10.76 -13.31 6.20
CA ARG A 147 11.25 -14.71 6.22
C ARG A 147 12.02 -15.10 4.96
N LEU A 148 11.58 -14.68 3.77
CA LEU A 148 12.25 -15.02 2.50
C LEU A 148 13.59 -14.29 2.30
N THR A 149 13.75 -13.11 2.88
CA THR A 149 15.00 -12.31 2.81
C THR A 149 15.92 -12.50 4.03
N GLY A 150 15.42 -13.10 5.11
CA GLY A 150 16.15 -13.24 6.38
C GLY A 150 16.15 -11.98 7.26
N LEU A 151 15.53 -10.89 6.81
CA LEU A 151 15.45 -9.59 7.50
C LEU A 151 14.41 -9.59 8.63
N GLN A 152 14.67 -10.38 9.66
CA GLN A 152 13.79 -10.57 10.82
C GLN A 152 14.19 -9.65 12.00
N SER A 153 13.22 -9.28 12.84
CA SER A 153 13.47 -8.75 14.19
C SER A 153 12.37 -9.22 15.15
N GLU A 154 12.70 -9.38 16.43
CA GLU A 154 11.73 -9.82 17.45
C GLU A 154 10.51 -8.87 17.53
N SER A 155 10.73 -7.56 17.36
CA SER A 155 9.66 -6.56 17.35
C SER A 155 8.75 -6.71 16.13
N LEU A 156 9.32 -6.90 14.94
CA LEU A 156 8.55 -7.09 13.70
C LEU A 156 7.77 -8.40 13.72
N ASP A 157 8.39 -9.49 14.20
CA ASP A 157 7.73 -10.79 14.35
C ASP A 157 6.57 -10.72 15.36
N LYS A 158 6.79 -10.07 16.51
CA LYS A 158 5.74 -9.86 17.51
C LYS A 158 4.55 -9.08 16.93
N LEU A 159 4.81 -7.96 16.26
CA LEU A 159 3.76 -7.16 15.59
C LEU A 159 3.01 -7.97 14.52
N CYS A 160 3.71 -8.76 13.71
CA CYS A 160 3.08 -9.63 12.71
C CYS A 160 2.21 -10.74 13.32
N CYS A 161 2.54 -11.21 14.53
CA CYS A 161 1.70 -12.14 15.29
C CYS A 161 0.49 -11.42 15.91
N GLU A 162 0.68 -10.26 16.53
CA GLU A 162 -0.39 -9.45 17.14
C GLU A 162 -1.45 -9.04 16.11
N VAL A 163 -1.02 -8.58 14.92
CA VAL A 163 -1.92 -8.29 13.79
C VAL A 163 -2.70 -9.52 13.35
N ARG A 164 -2.07 -10.70 13.31
CA ARG A 164 -2.71 -11.96 12.90
C ARG A 164 -3.75 -12.42 13.92
N GLU A 165 -3.41 -12.44 15.20
CA GLU A 165 -4.35 -12.82 16.26
C GLU A 165 -5.55 -11.87 16.32
N THR A 166 -5.31 -10.57 16.12
CA THR A 166 -6.35 -9.52 16.07
C THR A 166 -7.22 -9.68 14.83
N TRP A 167 -6.62 -9.98 13.68
CA TRP A 167 -7.35 -10.33 12.47
C TRP A 167 -8.18 -11.62 12.64
N ASP A 168 -7.63 -12.67 13.22
CA ASP A 168 -8.32 -13.96 13.36
C ASP A 168 -9.53 -13.85 14.31
N ARG A 169 -9.41 -13.05 15.38
CA ARG A 169 -10.56 -12.65 16.21
C ARG A 169 -11.61 -11.94 15.35
N LEU A 170 -11.23 -10.85 14.66
CA LEU A 170 -12.14 -10.09 13.79
C LEU A 170 -12.84 -10.95 12.72
N ALA A 171 -12.07 -11.80 12.03
CA ALA A 171 -12.56 -12.73 11.02
C ALA A 171 -13.58 -13.71 11.58
N SER A 172 -13.36 -14.24 12.79
CA SER A 172 -14.33 -15.14 13.43
C SER A 172 -15.70 -14.46 13.67
N TYR A 173 -15.75 -13.15 13.93
CA TYR A 173 -17.01 -12.41 14.00
C TYR A 173 -17.65 -12.21 12.60
N LEU A 174 -16.84 -11.96 11.57
CA LEU A 174 -17.29 -11.73 10.19
C LEU A 174 -17.76 -13.02 9.49
N GLU A 175 -17.14 -14.17 9.76
CA GLU A 175 -17.55 -15.48 9.23
C GLU A 175 -18.96 -15.86 9.71
N ASN A 176 -19.30 -15.57 10.97
CA ASN A 176 -20.66 -15.71 11.51
C ASN A 176 -21.70 -14.80 10.81
N SER A 177 -21.24 -13.80 10.04
CA SER A 177 -22.10 -12.91 9.24
C SER A 177 -22.19 -13.33 7.77
N CYS A 178 -21.48 -14.38 7.32
CA CYS A 178 -21.42 -14.86 5.93
C CYS A 178 -20.86 -13.88 4.88
N LEU A 179 -20.34 -12.71 5.29
CA LEU A 179 -19.97 -11.63 4.36
C LEU A 179 -18.54 -11.74 3.80
N PHE A 180 -17.67 -12.56 4.39
CA PHE A 180 -16.25 -12.47 4.05
C PHE A 180 -15.43 -13.76 4.22
N THR A 181 -14.49 -13.98 3.31
CA THR A 181 -13.39 -14.95 3.45
C THR A 181 -12.08 -14.31 2.98
N VAL A 182 -11.10 -14.16 3.87
CA VAL A 182 -9.73 -13.85 3.44
C VAL A 182 -9.15 -15.10 2.83
N LYS A 183 -8.70 -15.02 1.58
CA LYS A 183 -7.83 -16.06 1.03
C LYS A 183 -6.54 -16.08 1.85
N VAL A 184 -6.30 -17.20 2.55
CA VAL A 184 -5.07 -17.46 3.30
C VAL A 184 -3.87 -17.12 2.41
N PRO A 185 -2.86 -16.38 2.92
CA PRO A 185 -1.71 -15.98 2.13
C PRO A 185 -1.02 -17.24 1.60
N PRO A 186 -0.61 -17.25 0.32
CA PRO A 186 -0.16 -18.47 -0.32
C PRO A 186 1.19 -18.93 0.27
N VAL A 187 1.38 -20.25 0.29
CA VAL A 187 2.49 -20.94 0.96
C VAL A 187 3.86 -20.37 0.57
N GLU A 188 4.79 -20.31 1.52
CA GLU A 188 6.17 -19.89 1.33
C GLU A 188 6.80 -20.55 0.09
N ASN A 189 7.30 -19.72 -0.81
CA ASN A 189 7.86 -20.13 -2.09
C ASN A 189 8.81 -19.03 -2.57
N SER A 190 10.01 -19.38 -3.04
CA SER A 190 10.96 -18.37 -3.53
C SER A 190 10.43 -17.57 -4.73
N LYS A 191 9.42 -18.08 -5.47
CA LYS A 191 8.72 -17.36 -6.56
C LYS A 191 8.08 -16.02 -6.14
N TRP A 192 7.94 -15.75 -4.83
CA TRP A 192 7.36 -14.51 -4.33
C TRP A 192 8.33 -13.32 -4.44
N LEU A 193 9.65 -13.57 -4.44
CA LEU A 193 10.69 -12.57 -4.67
C LEU A 193 11.04 -12.48 -6.17
N PRO A 194 11.42 -11.30 -6.68
CA PRO A 194 12.05 -11.19 -7.98
C PRO A 194 13.41 -11.90 -8.06
N SER A 195 13.77 -12.31 -9.27
CA SER A 195 15.15 -12.69 -9.59
C SER A 195 16.05 -11.44 -9.60
N ASP A 196 17.38 -11.63 -9.51
CA ASP A 196 18.34 -10.51 -9.50
C ASP A 196 18.20 -9.62 -10.77
N GLU A 197 18.00 -10.27 -11.92
CA GLU A 197 17.70 -9.66 -13.24
C GLU A 197 16.37 -8.87 -13.25
N GLU A 198 15.47 -9.16 -12.32
CA GLU A 198 14.12 -8.56 -12.20
C GLU A 198 13.97 -7.70 -10.94
N SER A 199 15.07 -7.33 -10.28
CA SER A 199 15.07 -6.53 -9.05
C SER A 199 14.27 -5.20 -9.13
N ALA A 200 14.11 -4.62 -10.32
CA ALA A 200 13.25 -3.47 -10.58
C ALA A 200 11.73 -3.75 -10.37
N LYS A 201 11.33 -5.03 -10.36
CA LYS A 201 9.97 -5.52 -10.08
C LYS A 201 9.73 -5.83 -8.60
N SER A 202 10.68 -5.52 -7.71
CA SER A 202 10.46 -5.55 -6.26
C SER A 202 9.52 -4.43 -5.85
N CYS A 203 8.47 -4.74 -5.10
CA CYS A 203 7.62 -3.72 -4.50
C CYS A 203 8.44 -2.85 -3.53
N GLY A 204 8.49 -1.54 -3.74
CA GLY A 204 9.29 -0.62 -2.92
C GLY A 204 8.88 -0.51 -1.44
N VAL A 205 7.80 -1.19 -1.02
CA VAL A 205 7.37 -1.34 0.39
C VAL A 205 7.66 -2.76 0.89
N CYS A 206 7.06 -3.79 0.29
CA CYS A 206 7.14 -5.17 0.80
C CYS A 206 8.17 -6.06 0.09
N LEU A 207 8.96 -5.56 -0.85
CA LEU A 207 9.98 -6.31 -1.63
C LEU A 207 9.50 -7.48 -2.52
N LEU A 208 8.29 -8.01 -2.32
CA LEU A 208 7.74 -9.06 -3.19
C LEU A 208 7.49 -8.58 -4.63
N HIS A 209 7.45 -9.53 -5.56
CA HIS A 209 7.29 -9.30 -7.00
C HIS A 209 5.96 -8.61 -7.36
N VAL A 210 6.02 -7.47 -8.06
CA VAL A 210 4.81 -6.67 -8.37
C VAL A 210 3.85 -7.30 -9.38
N ASP A 211 4.35 -8.03 -10.38
CA ASP A 211 3.50 -8.66 -11.40
C ASP A 211 2.93 -10.04 -10.98
N ASN A 212 3.13 -10.47 -9.73
CA ASN A 212 2.66 -11.78 -9.29
C ASN A 212 1.18 -11.67 -8.85
N PRO A 213 0.22 -12.24 -9.62
CA PRO A 213 -1.21 -12.01 -9.43
C PRO A 213 -1.77 -12.67 -8.17
N ASP A 214 -1.06 -13.66 -7.62
CA ASP A 214 -1.41 -14.30 -6.35
C ASP A 214 -1.09 -13.37 -5.14
N ILE A 215 -0.31 -12.29 -5.33
CA ILE A 215 0.11 -11.34 -4.27
C ILE A 215 -0.81 -10.11 -4.18
N ALA A 216 -1.11 -9.52 -5.34
CA ALA A 216 -1.97 -8.33 -5.46
C ALA A 216 -2.56 -8.24 -6.87
N SER A 217 -3.76 -7.66 -6.98
CA SER A 217 -4.48 -7.49 -8.24
C SER A 217 -4.04 -6.28 -9.07
N SER A 218 -3.27 -5.35 -8.50
CA SER A 218 -2.82 -4.14 -9.18
C SER A 218 -1.49 -3.61 -8.62
N LYS A 219 -0.80 -2.85 -9.47
CA LYS A 219 0.46 -2.17 -9.17
C LYS A 219 0.47 -0.74 -9.71
N LEU A 220 1.40 0.07 -9.22
CA LEU A 220 1.70 1.41 -9.73
C LEU A 220 3.20 1.67 -9.80
N SER A 221 3.59 2.58 -10.68
CA SER A 221 4.97 3.06 -10.86
C SER A 221 5.10 4.47 -10.29
N TYR A 222 6.06 4.71 -9.41
CA TYR A 222 6.37 6.05 -8.87
C TYR A 222 7.87 6.26 -8.72
N SER A 223 8.39 7.37 -9.25
CA SER A 223 9.81 7.75 -9.18
C SER A 223 10.79 6.64 -9.62
N GLY A 224 10.42 5.88 -10.66
CA GLY A 224 11.23 4.77 -11.18
C GLY A 224 11.19 3.48 -10.36
N ARG A 225 10.28 3.36 -9.38
CA ARG A 225 10.04 2.16 -8.58
C ARG A 225 8.62 1.64 -8.75
N GLU A 226 8.47 0.33 -8.64
CA GLU A 226 7.18 -0.36 -8.68
C GLU A 226 6.64 -0.62 -7.27
N TYR A 227 5.32 -0.61 -7.11
CA TYR A 227 4.64 -0.92 -5.85
C TYR A 227 3.35 -1.70 -6.12
N HIS A 228 3.00 -2.67 -5.28
CA HIS A 228 1.60 -3.13 -5.22
C HIS A 228 0.73 -1.96 -4.74
N SER A 229 -0.39 -1.69 -5.42
CA SER A 229 -1.23 -0.53 -5.10
C SER A 229 -1.68 -0.49 -3.63
N PRO A 230 -2.09 -1.61 -2.99
CA PRO A 230 -2.46 -1.62 -1.58
C PRO A 230 -1.30 -1.27 -0.63
N CYS A 231 -0.07 -1.68 -0.95
CA CYS A 231 1.11 -1.36 -0.14
C CYS A 231 1.44 0.14 -0.21
N ALA A 232 1.42 0.73 -1.42
CA ALA A 232 1.61 2.17 -1.59
C ALA A 232 0.49 2.99 -0.94
N ASN A 233 -0.77 2.55 -1.08
CA ASN A 233 -1.93 3.24 -0.51
C ASN A 233 -1.91 3.22 1.03
N LEU A 234 -1.59 2.08 1.66
CA LEU A 234 -1.41 2.04 3.12
C LEU A 234 -0.30 2.99 3.57
N TRP A 235 0.86 2.92 2.90
CA TRP A 235 2.02 3.70 3.31
C TRP A 235 1.75 5.22 3.28
N VAL A 236 1.21 5.73 2.18
CA VAL A 236 0.98 7.18 2.00
C VAL A 236 -0.07 7.73 2.96
N ASN A 237 -1.11 6.94 3.27
CA ASN A 237 -2.19 7.39 4.16
C ASN A 237 -1.89 7.20 5.65
N CYS A 238 -1.04 6.22 6.03
CA CYS A 238 -0.92 5.80 7.43
C CYS A 238 0.53 5.83 7.99
N VAL A 239 1.57 5.83 7.15
CA VAL A 239 2.98 5.68 7.59
C VAL A 239 3.82 6.92 7.32
N ASN A 240 3.81 7.42 6.08
CA ASN A 240 4.51 8.63 5.64
C ASN A 240 3.99 9.06 4.25
N SER A 241 3.75 10.34 4.03
CA SER A 241 3.30 10.88 2.74
C SER A 241 4.29 10.70 1.58
N LEU A 242 5.56 10.41 1.88
CA LEU A 242 6.58 10.00 0.92
C LEU A 242 6.71 8.47 0.90
N LEU A 243 6.51 7.87 -0.27
CA LEU A 243 6.73 6.43 -0.49
C LEU A 243 8.17 6.02 -0.17
N PRO A 244 8.40 4.84 0.42
CA PRO A 244 9.73 4.42 0.81
C PRO A 244 10.48 3.85 -0.40
N ALA A 245 11.79 3.88 -0.30
CA ALA A 245 12.70 3.33 -1.29
C ALA A 245 13.35 2.05 -0.77
N VAL A 246 12.59 1.14 -0.14
CA VAL A 246 13.14 -0.09 0.45
C VAL A 246 13.90 -0.86 -0.65
N THR A 247 15.18 -1.14 -0.39
CA THR A 247 16.07 -1.84 -1.32
C THR A 247 16.24 -3.30 -0.90
N PRO A 248 16.11 -4.27 -1.83
CA PRO A 248 16.54 -5.64 -1.59
C PRO A 248 17.99 -5.70 -1.12
N VAL A 249 18.29 -6.59 -0.16
CA VAL A 249 19.64 -6.79 0.38
C VAL A 249 20.64 -7.22 -0.70
N GLN A 250 20.17 -7.92 -1.74
CA GLN A 250 20.96 -8.37 -2.89
C GLN A 250 21.54 -7.21 -3.74
N LEU A 251 21.23 -5.94 -3.43
CA LEU A 251 21.75 -4.75 -4.11
C LEU A 251 22.68 -3.89 -3.22
N LEU A 252 23.18 -4.43 -2.09
CA LEU A 252 24.12 -3.78 -1.17
C LEU A 252 25.53 -4.40 -1.23
#